data_AF-A0A2V7A205-F1
#
_entry.id   AF-A0A2V7A205-F1
#
_cell.length_a   1.000
_cell.length_b   1.000
_cell.length_c   1.000
_cell.angle_alpha   90.00
_cell.angle_beta   90.00
_cell.angle_gamma   90.00
#
_symmetry.space_group_name_H-M   'P 1'
#
loop_
_entity.id
_entity.type
_entity.pdbx_description
1 polymer ?
#
loop_
_entity_poly.entity_id
_entity_poly.type
_entity_poly.pdbx_seq_one_letter_code
_entity_poly.pdbx_strand_id
1 'polypeptide(L)'
;MYSGGHAVRDRGASERTGRVGRRRHRLGCPGHRTYRERGARPHHGQADATLQDVLPYVSGALVGLRVIDCSRLIAGGVLATILADHGADVIKVENPRGGDPLRTWLRDRGELWWKVYARGKRSVTLNLAHPRGQALLRRLSLSADVLIENFLPGTFEKWGLGWDVLFKDNPRLVFARVSGWGQDGPYRRRPGFGTMVEAMSGFAASTGPADGPPTLPSFPMADMVAALSGTAAVLAALRLRDHVSGRGQVIDISLSEPLLSVLGPTAAEHALDGTVRARHGNQSDNASPRGTYQTRDGKWVALSASTPASATALFEGLDLGNLLSDPRFATNDARVAHNDLVDAALAGAIGSRTLDEMLRLFETTDLTAAPVYDIADITKDPHVLGRGILVDVPDPDLGTVRMTAPTPRLGETPATLSWAGPALGAHNRDVYGSLGLDEAELHALTRDGII
;
A
#
# COMPACT_ATOMS: atom_id res chain seq x y z
N MET A 1 -35.76 46.65 22.26
CA MET A 1 -36.86 45.93 22.95
C MET A 1 -36.61 44.45 22.70
N TYR A 2 -36.27 43.54 23.61
CA TYR A 2 -36.13 43.38 25.06
C TYR A 2 -34.82 42.54 25.24
N SER A 3 -33.79 42.94 26.02
CA SER A 3 -33.52 42.57 27.42
C SER A 3 -33.91 41.11 27.77
N GLY A 4 -33.12 40.22 28.38
CA GLY A 4 -31.88 40.26 29.16
C GLY A 4 -31.83 38.91 29.93
N GLY A 5 -30.65 38.35 30.21
CA GLY A 5 -30.24 38.18 31.61
C GLY A 5 -29.82 36.74 31.96
N HIS A 6 -28.61 36.63 32.51
CA HIS A 6 -28.03 35.47 33.19
C HIS A 6 -28.77 35.09 34.47
N ALA A 7 -28.74 33.82 34.87
CA ALA A 7 -28.58 33.41 36.28
C ALA A 7 -28.11 31.94 36.41
N VAL A 8 -27.33 31.71 37.47
CA VAL A 8 -26.60 30.51 37.87
C VAL A 8 -27.05 30.10 39.29
N ARG A 9 -27.04 28.78 39.59
CA ARG A 9 -27.15 28.08 40.91
C ARG A 9 -28.53 28.10 41.60
N ASP A 10 -28.97 27.11 42.39
CA ASP A 10 -28.25 26.14 43.25
C ASP A 10 -29.13 24.92 43.64
N ARG A 11 -28.45 23.82 44.02
CA ARG A 11 -28.76 22.71 44.98
C ARG A 11 -30.16 22.07 45.15
N GLY A 12 -30.13 20.73 45.13
CA GLY A 12 -31.04 19.86 45.89
C GLY A 12 -30.39 18.50 46.18
N ALA A 13 -30.08 18.23 47.45
CA ALA A 13 -29.42 17.02 47.96
C ALA A 13 -30.40 15.85 48.17
N SER A 14 -29.89 14.62 48.09
CA SER A 14 -30.55 13.41 48.61
C SER A 14 -29.50 12.36 48.94
N GLU A 15 -29.29 12.14 50.23
CA GLU A 15 -28.46 11.10 50.83
C GLU A 15 -29.14 9.73 50.72
N ARG A 16 -28.40 8.68 50.34
CA ARG A 16 -28.66 7.31 50.81
C ARG A 16 -27.37 6.54 51.01
N THR A 17 -27.23 6.05 52.23
CA THR A 17 -26.13 5.27 52.80
C THR A 17 -26.18 3.81 52.33
N GLY A 18 -25.01 3.21 52.09
CA GLY A 18 -24.87 1.78 51.74
C GLY A 18 -23.45 1.27 52.00
N ARG A 19 -23.31 0.44 53.03
CA ARG A 19 -22.08 -0.14 53.60
C ARG A 19 -21.16 -0.84 52.59
N VAL A 20 -19.85 -0.58 52.72
CA VAL A 20 -18.75 -1.31 52.07
C VAL A 20 -18.34 -2.52 52.92
N GLY A 21 -18.52 -3.73 52.40
CA GLY A 21 -17.99 -4.98 52.97
C GLY A 21 -16.74 -5.44 52.24
N ARG A 22 -15.60 -5.45 52.93
CA ARG A 22 -14.33 -6.03 52.43
C ARG A 22 -14.39 -7.56 52.48
N ARG A 23 -14.14 -8.24 51.35
CA ARG A 23 -13.70 -9.64 51.32
C ARG A 23 -12.43 -9.78 50.49
N ARG A 24 -11.36 -10.25 51.16
CA ARG A 24 -10.12 -10.72 50.55
C ARG A 24 -10.36 -12.12 49.98
N HIS A 25 -10.05 -12.37 48.72
CA HIS A 25 -9.89 -13.72 48.19
C HIS A 25 -8.50 -13.88 47.57
N ARG A 26 -7.76 -14.85 48.10
CA ARG A 26 -6.51 -15.41 47.58
C ARG A 26 -6.80 -16.12 46.26
N LEU A 27 -6.03 -15.82 45.22
CA LEU A 27 -5.97 -16.63 43.99
C LEU A 27 -4.88 -17.68 44.16
N GLY A 28 -5.30 -18.95 44.24
CA GLY A 28 -4.44 -20.13 44.08
C GLY A 28 -4.62 -20.69 42.68
N CYS A 29 -3.52 -21.07 42.04
CA CYS A 29 -3.50 -21.74 40.74
C CYS A 29 -3.92 -23.21 40.86
N PRO A 30 -4.64 -23.75 39.87
CA PRO A 30 -4.51 -25.15 39.45
C PRO A 30 -4.23 -25.20 37.94
N GLY A 31 -3.25 -25.95 37.42
CA GLY A 31 -2.99 -27.36 37.64
C GLY A 31 -3.23 -28.08 36.30
N HIS A 32 -2.13 -28.49 35.65
CA HIS A 32 -2.10 -29.17 34.36
C HIS A 32 -3.06 -30.38 34.30
N ARG A 33 -3.87 -30.46 33.23
CA ARG A 33 -4.57 -31.70 32.82
C ARG A 33 -4.04 -32.17 31.47
N THR A 34 -3.51 -33.38 31.49
CA THR A 34 -3.06 -34.17 30.35
C THR A 34 -4.25 -34.63 29.51
N TYR A 35 -4.17 -34.44 28.18
CA TYR A 35 -5.18 -34.92 27.24
C TYR A 35 -4.82 -36.34 26.79
N ARG A 36 -5.75 -37.27 26.98
CA ARG A 36 -5.66 -38.67 26.55
C ARG A 36 -5.93 -38.78 25.05
N GLU A 37 -5.04 -39.45 24.34
CA GLU A 37 -5.25 -39.96 22.99
C GLU A 37 -6.40 -40.99 22.96
N ARG A 38 -7.30 -40.85 21.98
CA ARG A 38 -8.15 -41.95 21.49
C ARG A 38 -8.00 -42.03 19.99
N GLY A 39 -7.60 -43.21 19.53
CA GLY A 39 -7.16 -43.48 18.17
C GLY A 39 -8.24 -43.45 17.10
N ALA A 40 -7.76 -43.21 15.88
CA ALA A 40 -8.43 -43.52 14.62
C ALA A 40 -7.64 -44.63 13.90
N ARG A 41 -8.36 -45.63 13.39
CA ARG A 41 -7.81 -46.71 12.54
C ARG A 41 -7.67 -46.24 11.08
N PRO A 42 -6.81 -46.87 10.26
CA PRO A 42 -6.31 -46.29 9.03
C PRO A 42 -7.18 -46.60 7.81
N HIS A 43 -7.35 -45.61 6.93
CA HIS A 43 -7.70 -45.84 5.53
C HIS A 43 -6.42 -45.74 4.68
N HIS A 44 -6.08 -46.83 4.01
CA HIS A 44 -5.10 -46.85 2.93
C HIS A 44 -5.69 -46.17 1.68
N GLY A 45 -4.93 -45.23 1.10
CA GLY A 45 -5.18 -44.64 -0.20
C GLY A 45 -4.11 -43.60 -0.52
N GLN A 46 -3.16 -43.98 -1.37
CA GLN A 46 -2.15 -43.21 -2.10
C GLN A 46 -1.76 -41.82 -1.56
N ALA A 47 -0.49 -41.70 -1.17
CA ALA A 47 0.17 -40.43 -0.88
C ALA A 47 0.13 -39.53 -2.13
N ASP A 48 -0.76 -38.54 -2.10
CA ASP A 48 -0.68 -37.37 -2.96
C ASP A 48 0.53 -36.56 -2.49
N ALA A 49 1.49 -36.32 -3.39
CA ALA A 49 2.63 -35.46 -3.11
C ALA A 49 2.09 -34.10 -2.65
N THR A 50 2.50 -33.66 -1.46
CA THR A 50 2.05 -32.36 -0.96
C THR A 50 2.64 -31.28 -1.85
N LEU A 51 1.93 -30.15 -2.04
CA LEU A 51 2.44 -29.00 -2.82
C LEU A 51 3.83 -28.50 -2.37
N GLN A 52 4.28 -28.87 -1.16
CA GLN A 52 5.62 -28.63 -0.64
C GLN A 52 6.70 -29.47 -1.32
N ASP A 53 6.37 -30.65 -1.84
CA ASP A 53 7.34 -31.59 -2.43
C ASP A 53 7.76 -31.21 -3.86
N VAL A 54 7.06 -30.27 -4.50
CA VAL A 54 7.24 -29.95 -5.93
C VAL A 54 7.97 -28.63 -6.18
N LEU A 55 8.08 -27.72 -5.20
CA LEU A 55 8.79 -26.45 -5.36
C LEU A 55 9.49 -26.02 -4.06
N PRO A 56 10.84 -26.12 -3.96
CA PRO A 56 11.61 -25.74 -2.75
C PRO A 56 11.61 -24.23 -2.44
N TYR A 57 10.73 -23.45 -3.07
CA TYR A 57 10.73 -21.97 -3.04
C TYR A 57 9.39 -21.34 -2.62
N VAL A 58 8.35 -22.11 -2.29
CA VAL A 58 7.03 -21.54 -2.00
C VAL A 58 6.77 -21.56 -0.49
N SER A 59 7.17 -20.48 0.18
CA SER A 59 6.82 -20.20 1.59
C SER A 59 6.14 -18.84 1.70
N GLY A 60 5.26 -18.70 2.70
CA GLY A 60 4.50 -17.47 2.91
C GLY A 60 3.10 -17.72 3.48
N ALA A 61 2.41 -16.66 3.86
CA ALA A 61 1.08 -16.73 4.47
C ALA A 61 -0.04 -17.09 3.47
N LEU A 62 0.23 -16.95 2.16
CA LEU A 62 -0.76 -17.11 1.08
C LEU A 62 -0.48 -18.33 0.20
N VAL A 63 0.39 -19.24 0.66
CA VAL A 63 0.65 -20.52 -0.03
C VAL A 63 -0.64 -21.30 -0.23
N GLY A 64 -0.81 -21.83 -1.43
CA GLY A 64 -2.01 -22.57 -1.84
C GLY A 64 -3.10 -21.71 -2.47
N LEU A 65 -2.97 -20.37 -2.45
CA LEU A 65 -3.88 -19.49 -3.19
C LEU A 65 -3.42 -19.32 -4.63
N ARG A 66 -4.35 -19.42 -5.57
CA ARG A 66 -4.13 -19.09 -6.99
C ARG A 66 -4.78 -17.76 -7.36
N VAL A 67 -3.99 -16.86 -7.93
CA VAL A 67 -4.43 -15.52 -8.36
C VAL A 67 -4.25 -15.38 -9.86
N ILE A 68 -5.30 -14.94 -10.55
CA ILE A 68 -5.23 -14.57 -11.96
C ILE A 68 -5.20 -13.04 -12.07
N ASP A 69 -4.09 -12.49 -12.54
CA ASP A 69 -3.87 -11.05 -12.68
C ASP A 69 -4.01 -10.62 -14.15
N CYS A 70 -5.21 -10.18 -14.51
CA CYS A 70 -5.51 -9.59 -15.82
C CYS A 70 -5.30 -8.07 -15.84
N SER A 71 -4.85 -7.48 -14.73
CA SER A 71 -4.68 -6.04 -14.65
C SER A 71 -3.50 -5.56 -15.50
N ARG A 72 -3.44 -4.26 -15.74
CA ARG A 72 -2.39 -3.60 -16.52
C ARG A 72 -1.78 -2.46 -15.71
N LEU A 73 -0.52 -2.13 -15.96
CA LEU A 73 0.18 -1.04 -15.27
C LEU A 73 0.27 -1.29 -13.76
N ILE A 74 -0.08 -0.30 -12.92
CA ILE A 74 0.38 -0.21 -11.54
C ILE A 74 -0.62 -0.81 -10.55
N ALA A 75 -1.81 -0.23 -10.35
CA ALA A 75 -2.65 -0.54 -9.17
C ALA A 75 -2.97 -2.04 -8.98
N GLY A 76 -3.60 -2.67 -9.96
CA GLY A 76 -3.90 -4.11 -9.89
C GLY A 76 -2.64 -4.98 -9.93
N GLY A 77 -1.61 -4.52 -10.66
CA GLY A 77 -0.34 -5.24 -10.77
C GLY A 77 0.38 -5.29 -9.43
N VAL A 78 0.50 -4.17 -8.73
CA VAL A 78 1.12 -4.07 -7.40
C VAL A 78 0.33 -4.87 -6.37
N LEU A 79 -1.02 -4.81 -6.41
CA LEU A 79 -1.87 -5.65 -5.56
C LEU A 79 -1.50 -7.13 -5.72
N ALA A 80 -1.46 -7.62 -6.96
CA ALA A 80 -1.10 -8.99 -7.27
C ALA A 80 0.35 -9.32 -6.84
N THR A 81 1.28 -8.38 -6.98
CA THR A 81 2.68 -8.55 -6.54
C THR A 81 2.78 -8.72 -5.03
N ILE A 82 2.01 -7.96 -4.25
CA ILE A 82 1.98 -8.14 -2.79
C ILE A 82 1.44 -9.53 -2.44
N LEU A 83 0.45 -10.04 -3.16
CA LEU A 83 -0.03 -11.41 -2.96
C LEU A 83 1.06 -12.45 -3.32
N ALA A 84 1.79 -12.24 -4.41
CA ALA A 84 2.92 -13.10 -4.83
C ALA A 84 4.05 -13.11 -3.80
N ASP A 85 4.43 -11.92 -3.30
CA ASP A 85 5.45 -11.75 -2.25
C ASP A 85 5.14 -12.57 -0.98
N HIS A 86 3.85 -12.77 -0.68
CA HIS A 86 3.39 -13.57 0.45
C HIS A 86 3.06 -15.03 0.09
N GLY A 87 3.47 -15.51 -1.10
CA GLY A 87 3.46 -16.92 -1.49
C GLY A 87 2.27 -17.37 -2.34
N ALA A 88 1.40 -16.46 -2.80
CA ALA A 88 0.33 -16.81 -3.72
C ALA A 88 0.89 -17.18 -5.11
N ASP A 89 0.28 -18.17 -5.78
CA ASP A 89 0.57 -18.52 -7.17
C ASP A 89 -0.12 -17.51 -8.10
N VAL A 90 0.62 -16.48 -8.51
CA VAL A 90 0.10 -15.40 -9.35
C VAL A 90 0.41 -15.64 -10.82
N ILE A 91 -0.64 -15.81 -11.62
CA ILE A 91 -0.59 -15.91 -13.08
C ILE A 91 -0.97 -14.56 -13.67
N LYS A 92 0.03 -13.85 -14.19
CA LYS A 92 -0.13 -12.59 -14.90
C LYS A 92 -0.52 -12.86 -16.35
N VAL A 93 -1.72 -12.41 -16.73
CA VAL A 93 -2.25 -12.51 -18.09
C VAL A 93 -1.92 -11.24 -18.86
N GLU A 94 -1.23 -11.37 -19.99
CA GLU A 94 -0.73 -10.25 -20.78
C GLU A 94 -1.18 -10.33 -22.24
N ASN A 95 -1.27 -9.18 -22.94
CA ASN A 95 -1.60 -9.21 -24.36
C ASN A 95 -0.43 -9.78 -25.18
N PRO A 96 -0.64 -10.69 -26.14
CA PRO A 96 0.46 -11.21 -26.96
C PRO A 96 1.14 -10.17 -27.86
N ARG A 97 0.46 -9.07 -28.19
CA ARG A 97 0.97 -7.97 -29.01
C ARG A 97 1.69 -6.91 -28.15
N GLY A 98 2.60 -7.33 -27.27
CA GLY A 98 3.48 -6.40 -26.54
C GLY A 98 3.34 -6.41 -25.01
N GLY A 99 2.54 -7.31 -24.45
CA GLY A 99 2.47 -7.55 -23.02
C GLY A 99 1.73 -6.47 -22.23
N ASP A 100 2.08 -6.35 -20.96
CA ASP A 100 1.70 -5.21 -20.13
C ASP A 100 2.40 -3.92 -20.61
N PRO A 101 1.68 -2.78 -20.77
CA PRO A 101 2.32 -1.50 -21.10
C PRO A 101 3.45 -1.08 -20.15
N LEU A 102 3.47 -1.58 -18.90
CA LEU A 102 4.53 -1.32 -17.93
C LEU A 102 5.92 -1.77 -18.41
N ARG A 103 5.99 -2.76 -19.31
CA ARG A 103 7.24 -3.20 -19.96
C ARG A 103 7.94 -2.09 -20.75
N THR A 104 7.18 -1.10 -21.21
CA THR A 104 7.71 0.01 -22.03
C THR A 104 8.32 1.14 -21.21
N TRP A 105 8.10 1.17 -19.89
CA TRP A 105 8.61 2.24 -19.04
C TRP A 105 10.11 2.08 -18.81
N LEU A 106 10.88 3.08 -19.25
CA LEU A 106 12.35 3.10 -19.22
C LEU A 106 13.01 2.00 -20.06
N ARG A 107 12.34 1.54 -21.13
CA ARG A 107 12.80 0.42 -21.97
C ARG A 107 14.23 0.58 -22.51
N ASP A 108 14.67 1.80 -22.76
CA ASP A 108 16.05 2.13 -23.16
C ASP A 108 17.10 1.69 -22.11
N ARG A 109 16.67 1.47 -20.86
CA ARG A 109 17.45 0.99 -19.73
C ARG A 109 17.04 -0.41 -19.25
N GLY A 110 16.28 -1.14 -20.08
CA GLY A 110 15.64 -2.41 -19.73
C GLY A 110 14.22 -2.24 -19.18
N GLU A 111 13.47 -3.33 -19.06
CA GLU A 111 12.08 -3.30 -18.58
C GLU A 111 11.98 -3.12 -17.04
N LEU A 112 12.74 -2.18 -16.45
CA LEU A 112 12.97 -2.09 -15.00
C LEU A 112 11.69 -2.06 -14.16
N TRP A 113 10.69 -1.29 -14.58
CA TRP A 113 9.40 -1.24 -13.90
C TRP A 113 8.69 -2.59 -13.91
N TRP A 114 8.72 -3.27 -15.05
CA TRP A 114 8.18 -4.62 -15.17
C TRP A 114 8.96 -5.60 -14.28
N LYS A 115 10.30 -5.56 -14.30
CA LYS A 115 11.14 -6.43 -13.47
C LYS A 115 10.82 -6.30 -11.98
N VAL A 116 10.50 -5.10 -11.51
CA VAL A 116 10.13 -4.86 -10.11
C VAL A 116 8.68 -5.22 -9.79
N TYR A 117 7.72 -4.79 -10.61
CA TYR A 117 6.28 -4.92 -10.32
C TYR A 117 5.62 -6.17 -10.91
N ALA A 118 6.38 -7.04 -11.58
CA ALA A 118 5.95 -8.38 -11.95
C ALA A 118 6.78 -9.48 -11.27
N ARG A 119 7.61 -9.13 -10.27
CA ARG A 119 8.36 -10.10 -9.47
C ARG A 119 7.45 -11.17 -8.87
N GLY A 120 7.94 -12.40 -8.79
CA GLY A 120 7.22 -13.55 -8.24
C GLY A 120 6.02 -14.03 -9.07
N LYS A 121 5.67 -13.37 -10.18
CA LYS A 121 4.54 -13.77 -11.03
C LYS A 121 4.97 -14.70 -12.16
N ARG A 122 4.07 -15.58 -12.57
CA ARG A 122 4.15 -16.33 -13.82
C ARG A 122 3.47 -15.55 -14.94
N SER A 123 4.21 -15.20 -15.99
CA SER A 123 3.67 -14.50 -17.17
C SER A 123 3.13 -15.49 -18.21
N VAL A 124 1.89 -15.25 -18.66
CA VAL A 124 1.28 -15.89 -19.83
C VAL A 124 0.71 -14.84 -20.79
N THR A 125 0.69 -15.17 -22.08
CA THR A 125 0.04 -14.33 -23.11
C THR A 125 -1.37 -14.82 -23.39
N LEU A 126 -2.34 -13.90 -23.42
CA LEU A 126 -3.71 -14.19 -23.77
C LEU A 126 -4.42 -12.97 -24.38
N ASN A 127 -4.99 -13.16 -25.56
CA ASN A 127 -5.80 -12.15 -26.22
C ASN A 127 -7.25 -12.18 -25.74
N LEU A 128 -7.56 -11.40 -24.70
CA LEU A 128 -8.92 -11.31 -24.12
C LEU A 128 -9.96 -10.63 -25.04
N ALA A 129 -9.52 -9.95 -26.10
CA ALA A 129 -10.45 -9.43 -27.10
C ALA A 129 -10.97 -10.52 -28.05
N HIS A 130 -10.35 -11.70 -28.05
CA HIS A 130 -10.75 -12.83 -28.89
C HIS A 130 -11.57 -13.86 -28.08
N PRO A 131 -12.69 -14.40 -28.63
CA PRO A 131 -13.54 -15.36 -27.91
C PRO A 131 -12.81 -16.60 -27.36
N ARG A 132 -11.83 -17.14 -28.12
CA ARG A 132 -10.98 -18.25 -27.64
C ARG A 132 -10.13 -17.87 -26.42
N GLY A 133 -9.63 -16.63 -26.37
CA GLY A 133 -8.89 -16.12 -25.21
C GLY A 133 -9.81 -15.95 -23.99
N GLN A 134 -11.04 -15.47 -24.20
CA GLN A 134 -12.05 -15.37 -23.15
C GLN A 134 -12.41 -16.75 -22.58
N ALA A 135 -12.60 -17.76 -23.45
CA ALA A 135 -12.86 -19.14 -23.03
C ALA A 135 -11.71 -19.73 -22.21
N LEU A 136 -10.46 -19.46 -22.59
CA LEU A 136 -9.28 -19.89 -21.83
C LEU A 136 -9.18 -19.18 -20.48
N LEU A 137 -9.44 -17.87 -20.40
CA LEU A 137 -9.47 -17.17 -19.12
C LEU A 137 -10.56 -17.73 -18.21
N ARG A 138 -11.75 -17.99 -18.74
CA ARG A 138 -12.84 -18.62 -18.00
C ARG A 138 -12.44 -19.97 -17.41
N ARG A 139 -11.70 -20.80 -18.18
CA ARG A 139 -11.12 -22.07 -17.70
C ARG A 139 -10.09 -21.86 -16.58
N LEU A 140 -9.19 -20.88 -16.72
CA LEU A 140 -8.23 -20.54 -15.65
C LEU A 140 -8.96 -20.15 -14.36
N SER A 141 -10.01 -19.33 -14.48
CA SER A 141 -10.80 -18.82 -13.35
C SER A 141 -11.57 -19.91 -12.58
N LEU A 142 -11.78 -21.11 -13.15
CA LEU A 142 -12.43 -22.23 -12.45
C LEU A 142 -11.68 -22.66 -11.19
N SER A 143 -10.34 -22.55 -11.22
CA SER A 143 -9.45 -22.95 -10.13
C SER A 143 -8.85 -21.78 -9.36
N ALA A 144 -9.25 -20.56 -9.71
CA ALA A 144 -8.70 -19.34 -9.10
C ALA A 144 -9.38 -19.03 -7.76
N ASP A 145 -8.58 -18.59 -6.79
CA ASP A 145 -9.06 -18.01 -5.55
C ASP A 145 -9.39 -16.53 -5.73
N VAL A 146 -8.55 -15.83 -6.50
CA VAL A 146 -8.68 -14.41 -6.78
C VAL A 146 -8.52 -14.15 -8.28
N LEU A 147 -9.39 -13.31 -8.84
CA LEU A 147 -9.22 -12.73 -10.17
C LEU A 147 -9.13 -11.22 -10.02
N ILE A 148 -8.12 -10.61 -10.65
CA ILE A 148 -7.89 -9.16 -10.62
C ILE A 148 -8.00 -8.63 -12.05
N GLU A 149 -8.82 -7.59 -12.23
CA GLU A 149 -8.95 -6.88 -13.51
C GLU A 149 -8.97 -5.36 -13.30
N ASN A 150 -8.55 -4.60 -14.31
CA ASN A 150 -8.63 -3.14 -14.28
C ASN A 150 -9.02 -2.51 -15.61
N PHE A 151 -9.88 -3.19 -16.36
CA PHE A 151 -10.42 -2.66 -17.61
C PHE A 151 -11.55 -1.66 -17.31
N LEU A 152 -11.93 -0.88 -18.31
CA LEU A 152 -13.04 0.05 -18.15
C LEU A 152 -14.31 -0.74 -17.74
N PRO A 153 -15.03 -0.33 -16.70
CA PRO A 153 -16.25 -1.01 -16.23
C PRO A 153 -17.20 -1.36 -17.37
N GLY A 154 -17.64 -2.62 -17.41
CA GLY A 154 -18.45 -3.18 -18.50
C GLY A 154 -17.66 -3.94 -19.57
N THR A 155 -16.32 -3.88 -19.57
CA THR A 155 -15.50 -4.59 -20.57
C THR A 155 -15.53 -6.10 -20.36
N PHE A 156 -15.32 -6.57 -19.12
CA PHE A 156 -15.39 -8.00 -18.79
C PHE A 156 -16.78 -8.57 -19.05
N GLU A 157 -17.84 -7.81 -18.76
CA GLU A 157 -19.22 -8.20 -19.05
C GLU A 157 -19.44 -8.43 -20.55
N LYS A 158 -18.95 -7.52 -21.40
CA LYS A 158 -19.02 -7.68 -22.87
C LYS A 158 -18.27 -8.90 -23.38
N TRP A 159 -17.25 -9.34 -22.67
CA TRP A 159 -16.45 -10.52 -22.99
C TRP A 159 -17.01 -11.81 -22.38
N GLY A 160 -18.18 -11.77 -21.71
CA GLY A 160 -18.73 -12.94 -21.03
C GLY A 160 -17.91 -13.38 -19.81
N LEU A 161 -17.12 -12.47 -19.25
CA LEU A 161 -16.24 -12.66 -18.08
C LEU A 161 -16.73 -11.83 -16.88
N GLY A 162 -17.97 -11.34 -16.92
CA GLY A 162 -18.57 -10.62 -15.81
C GLY A 162 -18.85 -11.53 -14.61
N TRP A 163 -19.12 -10.91 -13.46
CA TRP A 163 -19.37 -11.61 -12.19
C TRP A 163 -20.48 -12.65 -12.30
N ASP A 164 -21.61 -12.33 -12.93
CA ASP A 164 -22.75 -13.26 -13.05
C ASP A 164 -22.43 -14.55 -13.79
N VAL A 165 -21.40 -14.54 -14.65
CA VAL A 165 -20.92 -15.72 -15.36
C VAL A 165 -19.89 -16.45 -14.49
N LEU A 166 -18.85 -15.75 -14.06
CA LEU A 166 -17.75 -16.35 -13.30
C LEU A 166 -18.20 -16.93 -11.96
N PHE A 167 -19.13 -16.29 -11.27
CA PHE A 167 -19.67 -16.76 -10.00
C PHE A 167 -20.45 -18.07 -10.14
N LYS A 168 -21.13 -18.29 -11.28
CA LYS A 168 -21.85 -19.56 -11.53
C LYS A 168 -20.86 -20.72 -11.67
N ASP A 169 -19.72 -20.47 -12.30
CA ASP A 169 -18.71 -21.51 -12.53
C ASP A 169 -17.81 -21.71 -11.30
N ASN A 170 -17.51 -20.64 -10.57
CA ASN A 170 -16.70 -20.66 -9.35
C ASN A 170 -17.32 -19.75 -8.26
N PRO A 171 -18.22 -20.31 -7.41
CA PRO A 171 -18.85 -19.55 -6.33
C PRO A 171 -17.90 -19.10 -5.21
N ARG A 172 -16.64 -19.59 -5.22
CA ARG A 172 -15.60 -19.25 -4.25
C ARG A 172 -14.69 -18.11 -4.73
N LEU A 173 -14.84 -17.65 -5.96
CA LEU A 173 -13.98 -16.62 -6.54
C LEU A 173 -14.11 -15.27 -5.83
N VAL A 174 -13.00 -14.72 -5.37
CA VAL A 174 -12.89 -13.29 -5.02
C VAL A 174 -12.54 -12.52 -6.28
N PHE A 175 -13.40 -11.60 -6.71
CA PHE A 175 -13.22 -10.87 -7.95
C PHE A 175 -12.91 -9.39 -7.68
N ALA A 176 -11.64 -9.03 -7.74
CA ALA A 176 -11.15 -7.67 -7.51
C ALA A 176 -11.16 -6.85 -8.80
N ARG A 177 -11.90 -5.74 -8.79
CA ARG A 177 -12.11 -4.89 -9.95
C ARG A 177 -11.58 -3.49 -9.67
N VAL A 178 -10.44 -3.17 -10.27
CA VAL A 178 -9.74 -1.91 -10.05
C VAL A 178 -10.13 -0.90 -11.13
N SER A 179 -10.52 0.31 -10.75
CA SER A 179 -10.90 1.35 -11.71
C SER A 179 -10.54 2.73 -11.18
N GLY A 180 -10.51 3.76 -12.04
CA GLY A 180 -10.25 5.12 -11.55
C GLY A 180 -11.30 5.65 -10.58
N TRP A 181 -12.58 5.33 -10.84
CA TRP A 181 -13.73 6.04 -10.28
C TRP A 181 -14.81 5.13 -9.66
N GLY A 182 -14.61 3.81 -9.66
CA GLY A 182 -15.59 2.81 -9.23
C GLY A 182 -16.26 2.08 -10.40
N GLN A 183 -16.85 0.91 -10.11
CA GLN A 183 -17.67 0.15 -11.05
C GLN A 183 -19.05 0.82 -11.27
N ASP A 184 -19.45 1.72 -10.38
CA ASP A 184 -20.70 2.48 -10.43
C ASP A 184 -20.49 4.02 -10.36
N GLY A 185 -21.61 4.75 -10.24
CA GLY A 185 -21.58 6.20 -10.22
C GLY A 185 -21.41 6.87 -11.60
N PRO A 186 -21.42 8.22 -11.62
CA PRO A 186 -21.44 9.01 -12.85
C PRO A 186 -20.15 8.91 -13.66
N TYR A 187 -19.03 8.57 -13.02
CA TYR A 187 -17.70 8.57 -13.62
C TYR A 187 -17.17 7.18 -13.98
N ARG A 188 -17.93 6.09 -13.73
CA ARG A 188 -17.52 4.71 -14.03
C ARG A 188 -17.01 4.45 -15.44
N ARG A 189 -17.50 5.22 -16.44
CA ARG A 189 -17.09 5.06 -17.86
C ARG A 189 -15.98 6.02 -18.28
N ARG A 190 -15.46 6.85 -17.38
CA ARG A 190 -14.33 7.72 -17.67
C ARG A 190 -13.03 6.91 -17.55
N PRO A 191 -12.05 7.11 -18.45
CA PRO A 191 -10.70 6.64 -18.23
C PRO A 191 -10.16 7.16 -16.89
N GLY A 192 -9.41 6.33 -16.19
CA GLY A 192 -8.89 6.64 -14.86
C GLY A 192 -7.45 6.16 -14.71
N PHE A 193 -6.52 7.09 -14.89
CA PHE A 193 -5.12 6.93 -14.51
C PHE A 193 -4.88 7.73 -13.22
N GLY A 194 -3.85 7.35 -12.45
CA GLY A 194 -3.55 7.96 -11.15
C GLY A 194 -3.54 9.48 -11.18
N THR A 195 -2.94 10.10 -12.19
CA THR A 195 -2.83 11.56 -12.31
C THR A 195 -4.16 12.32 -12.25
N MET A 196 -5.21 11.83 -12.91
CA MET A 196 -6.52 12.50 -12.86
C MET A 196 -7.19 12.33 -11.50
N VAL A 197 -6.97 11.18 -10.87
CA VAL A 197 -7.48 10.88 -9.53
C VAL A 197 -6.76 11.73 -8.48
N GLU A 198 -5.45 11.91 -8.61
CA GLU A 198 -4.62 12.79 -7.76
C GLU A 198 -5.03 14.26 -7.88
N ALA A 199 -5.39 14.70 -9.09
CA ALA A 199 -5.91 16.04 -9.31
C ALA A 199 -7.30 16.24 -8.70
N MET A 200 -8.17 15.22 -8.77
CA MET A 200 -9.56 15.30 -8.30
C MET A 200 -9.76 14.91 -6.83
N SER A 201 -8.74 14.41 -6.15
CA SER A 201 -8.83 14.02 -4.73
C SER A 201 -8.63 15.16 -3.74
N GLY A 202 -8.14 16.31 -4.20
CA GLY A 202 -7.69 17.43 -3.34
C GLY A 202 -6.22 17.34 -2.92
N PHE A 203 -5.50 16.25 -3.26
CA PHE A 203 -4.07 16.14 -3.00
C PHE A 203 -3.28 17.25 -3.69
N ALA A 204 -3.44 17.39 -5.02
CA ALA A 204 -2.65 18.37 -5.77
C ALA A 204 -2.96 19.81 -5.34
N ALA A 205 -4.22 20.10 -5.00
CA ALA A 205 -4.65 21.42 -4.56
C ALA A 205 -3.99 21.87 -3.24
N SER A 206 -3.68 20.92 -2.35
CA SER A 206 -3.05 21.15 -1.04
C SER A 206 -1.54 20.89 -1.01
N THR A 207 -0.96 20.42 -2.12
CA THR A 207 0.47 20.07 -2.20
C THR A 207 1.24 21.05 -3.09
N GLY A 208 2.40 21.50 -2.61
CA GLY A 208 3.34 22.37 -3.32
C GLY A 208 3.65 23.66 -2.57
N PRO A 209 4.48 24.55 -3.14
CA PRO A 209 4.73 25.88 -2.58
C PRO A 209 3.43 26.70 -2.52
N ALA A 210 3.32 27.59 -1.53
CA ALA A 210 2.15 28.44 -1.33
C ALA A 210 1.78 29.24 -2.60
N ASP A 211 2.77 29.93 -3.16
CA ASP A 211 2.62 30.73 -4.39
C ASP A 211 2.84 29.93 -5.68
N GLY A 212 3.05 28.61 -5.57
CA GLY A 212 3.27 27.71 -6.69
C GLY A 212 1.97 27.12 -7.25
N PRO A 213 2.01 26.47 -8.43
CA PRO A 213 0.87 25.71 -8.93
C PRO A 213 0.57 24.47 -8.06
N PRO A 214 -0.65 23.90 -8.16
CA PRO A 214 -0.95 22.58 -7.61
C PRO A 214 0.10 21.54 -8.05
N THR A 215 0.62 20.76 -7.11
CA THR A 215 1.73 19.83 -7.36
C THR A 215 1.26 18.39 -7.28
N LEU A 216 1.46 17.64 -8.36
CA LEU A 216 1.20 16.21 -8.43
C LEU A 216 2.32 15.40 -7.75
N PRO A 217 2.05 14.18 -7.27
CA PRO A 217 3.09 13.32 -6.71
C PRO A 217 4.07 12.88 -7.81
N SER A 218 5.32 12.63 -7.43
CA SER A 218 6.39 12.20 -8.36
C SER A 218 6.35 10.69 -8.68
N PHE A 219 5.41 9.96 -8.09
CA PHE A 219 5.20 8.53 -8.26
C PHE A 219 3.69 8.27 -8.40
N PRO A 220 3.26 7.10 -8.93
CA PRO A 220 1.84 6.80 -9.16
C PRO A 220 1.11 6.54 -7.83
N MET A 221 0.86 7.60 -7.06
CA MET A 221 0.43 7.53 -5.67
C MET A 221 -0.97 6.97 -5.53
N ALA A 222 -1.92 7.43 -6.36
CA ALA A 222 -3.28 6.90 -6.34
C ALA A 222 -3.30 5.38 -6.62
N ASP A 223 -2.50 4.93 -7.58
CA ASP A 223 -2.37 3.52 -7.90
C ASP A 223 -1.79 2.71 -6.73
N MET A 224 -0.75 3.22 -6.06
CA MET A 224 -0.12 2.56 -4.92
C MET A 224 -1.05 2.46 -3.71
N VAL A 225 -1.76 3.54 -3.38
CA VAL A 225 -2.71 3.54 -2.25
C VAL A 225 -3.88 2.60 -2.53
N ALA A 226 -4.39 2.58 -3.76
CA ALA A 226 -5.43 1.65 -4.17
C ALA A 226 -4.95 0.19 -4.16
N ALA A 227 -3.71 -0.08 -4.55
CA ALA A 227 -3.12 -1.41 -4.46
C ALA A 227 -3.09 -1.93 -3.01
N LEU A 228 -2.61 -1.10 -2.07
CA LEU A 228 -2.56 -1.44 -0.64
C LEU A 228 -3.95 -1.67 -0.05
N SER A 229 -4.90 -0.77 -0.33
CA SER A 229 -6.30 -0.91 0.10
C SER A 229 -6.96 -2.14 -0.51
N GLY A 230 -6.72 -2.39 -1.80
CA GLY A 230 -7.19 -3.55 -2.54
C GLY A 230 -6.65 -4.87 -2.00
N THR A 231 -5.36 -4.93 -1.64
CA THR A 231 -4.79 -6.11 -0.99
C THR A 231 -5.48 -6.39 0.35
N ALA A 232 -5.69 -5.36 1.19
CA ALA A 232 -6.40 -5.53 2.45
C ALA A 232 -7.84 -6.04 2.24
N ALA A 233 -8.55 -5.51 1.25
CA ALA A 233 -9.90 -5.96 0.89
C ALA A 233 -9.93 -7.40 0.38
N VAL A 234 -8.96 -7.80 -0.45
CA VAL A 234 -8.82 -9.19 -0.92
C VAL A 234 -8.59 -10.14 0.26
N LEU A 235 -7.68 -9.81 1.17
CA LEU A 235 -7.43 -10.63 2.36
C LEU A 235 -8.67 -10.75 3.26
N ALA A 236 -9.43 -9.66 3.43
CA ALA A 236 -10.70 -9.69 4.17
C ALA A 236 -11.76 -10.57 3.48
N ALA A 237 -11.86 -10.49 2.15
CA ALA A 237 -12.78 -11.32 1.38
C ALA A 237 -12.43 -12.81 1.43
N LEU A 238 -11.13 -13.14 1.33
CA LEU A 238 -10.64 -14.51 1.50
C LEU A 238 -10.94 -15.03 2.92
N ARG A 239 -10.70 -14.20 3.95
CA ARG A 239 -11.01 -14.53 5.35
C ARG A 239 -12.50 -14.81 5.57
N LEU A 240 -13.39 -14.05 4.93
CA LEU A 240 -14.83 -14.27 4.96
C LEU A 240 -15.18 -15.59 4.24
N ARG A 241 -14.68 -15.76 3.02
CA ARG A 241 -14.90 -16.94 2.19
C ARG A 241 -14.50 -18.23 2.90
N ASP A 242 -13.35 -18.24 3.55
CA ASP A 242 -12.75 -19.49 4.07
C ASP A 242 -13.29 -19.90 5.44
N HIS A 243 -13.80 -18.95 6.22
CA HIS A 243 -14.20 -19.22 7.61
C HIS A 243 -15.64 -18.88 7.95
N VAL A 244 -16.36 -18.19 7.07
CA VAL A 244 -17.71 -17.70 7.38
C VAL A 244 -18.71 -18.09 6.30
N SER A 245 -18.53 -17.60 5.07
CA SER A 245 -19.56 -17.71 4.03
C SER A 245 -19.41 -18.92 3.13
N GLY A 246 -18.19 -19.46 2.98
CA GLY A 246 -17.87 -20.45 1.95
C GLY A 246 -17.87 -19.87 0.52
N ARG A 247 -18.22 -18.59 0.33
CA ARG A 247 -18.48 -17.95 -0.97
C ARG A 247 -17.59 -16.73 -1.17
N GLY A 248 -17.13 -16.55 -2.39
CA GLY A 248 -16.42 -15.35 -2.81
C GLY A 248 -17.35 -14.16 -3.06
N GLN A 249 -16.78 -13.03 -3.45
CA GLN A 249 -17.50 -11.79 -3.68
C GLN A 249 -16.74 -10.87 -4.65
N VAL A 250 -17.44 -9.88 -5.19
CA VAL A 250 -16.82 -8.78 -5.93
C VAL A 250 -16.26 -7.76 -4.94
N ILE A 251 -15.08 -7.23 -5.26
CA ILE A 251 -14.49 -6.07 -4.59
C ILE A 251 -14.37 -4.98 -5.64
N ASP A 252 -15.04 -3.85 -5.42
CA ASP A 252 -14.84 -2.62 -6.20
C ASP A 252 -13.73 -1.81 -5.56
N ILE A 253 -12.67 -1.54 -6.32
CA ILE A 253 -11.50 -0.79 -5.87
C ILE A 253 -11.36 0.42 -6.79
N SER A 254 -11.98 1.53 -6.41
CA SER A 254 -11.69 2.80 -7.06
C SER A 254 -10.31 3.31 -6.63
N LEU A 255 -9.59 4.00 -7.52
CA LEU A 255 -8.38 4.71 -7.13
C LEU A 255 -8.70 5.93 -6.24
N SER A 256 -9.88 6.53 -6.43
CA SER A 256 -10.27 7.78 -5.80
C SER A 256 -10.60 7.66 -4.31
N GLU A 257 -11.34 6.64 -3.90
CA GLU A 257 -11.83 6.55 -2.52
C GLU A 257 -10.69 6.28 -1.51
N PRO A 258 -9.76 5.33 -1.76
CA PRO A 258 -8.64 5.11 -0.85
C PRO A 258 -7.74 6.35 -0.75
N LEU A 259 -7.49 7.04 -1.87
CA LEU A 259 -6.69 8.26 -1.84
C LEU A 259 -7.36 9.36 -1.02
N LEU A 260 -8.65 9.63 -1.25
CA LEU A 260 -9.40 10.62 -0.48
C LEU A 260 -9.38 10.28 1.03
N SER A 261 -9.52 8.99 1.38
CA SER A 261 -9.52 8.54 2.77
C SER A 261 -8.20 8.82 3.51
N VAL A 262 -7.05 8.80 2.83
CA VAL A 262 -5.74 9.01 3.47
C VAL A 262 -5.30 10.48 3.56
N LEU A 263 -6.00 11.40 2.89
CA LEU A 263 -5.75 12.85 2.97
C LEU A 263 -6.21 13.48 4.29
N GLY A 264 -6.86 12.68 5.14
CA GLY A 264 -7.33 13.08 6.45
C GLY A 264 -8.76 13.64 6.43
N PRO A 265 -9.19 14.31 7.51
CA PRO A 265 -10.59 14.67 7.73
C PRO A 265 -11.04 15.94 6.98
N THR A 266 -10.50 16.20 5.78
CA THR A 266 -10.75 17.44 5.02
C THR A 266 -12.24 17.71 4.78
N ALA A 267 -13.02 16.66 4.50
CA ALA A 267 -14.46 16.76 4.34
C ALA A 267 -15.17 17.17 5.64
N ALA A 268 -14.70 16.70 6.79
CA ALA A 268 -15.27 17.04 8.09
C ALA A 268 -14.90 18.47 8.50
N GLU A 269 -13.66 18.89 8.27
CA GLU A 269 -13.20 20.28 8.47
C GLU A 269 -14.07 21.24 7.65
N HIS A 270 -14.20 20.98 6.34
CA HIS A 270 -15.01 21.83 5.47
C HIS A 270 -16.49 21.86 5.87
N ALA A 271 -17.06 20.73 6.30
CA ALA A 271 -18.45 20.67 6.76
C ALA A 271 -18.67 21.43 8.08
N LEU A 272 -17.66 21.50 8.95
CA LEU A 272 -17.75 22.12 10.27
C LEU A 272 -17.66 23.66 10.17
N ASP A 273 -16.70 24.19 9.44
CA ASP A 273 -16.39 25.63 9.44
C ASP A 273 -16.03 26.21 8.06
N GLY A 274 -16.14 25.41 6.99
CA GLY A 274 -15.81 25.85 5.64
C GLY A 274 -14.32 25.84 5.31
N THR A 275 -13.46 25.30 6.19
CA THR A 275 -12.01 25.22 5.95
C THR A 275 -11.68 24.62 4.58
N VAL A 276 -10.76 25.28 3.87
CA VAL A 276 -10.15 24.79 2.63
C VAL A 276 -8.64 24.83 2.84
N ARG A 277 -8.00 23.66 2.88
CA ARG A 277 -6.55 23.57 3.07
C ARG A 277 -5.82 24.21 1.89
N ALA A 278 -4.89 25.10 2.21
CA ALA A 278 -4.02 25.75 1.23
C ALA A 278 -2.68 25.00 1.10
N ARG A 279 -1.88 25.40 0.11
CA ARG A 279 -0.50 24.93 -0.05
C ARG A 279 0.40 25.74 0.88
N HIS A 280 1.24 25.07 1.65
CA HIS A 280 2.23 25.73 2.53
C HIS A 280 3.62 25.10 2.38
N GLY A 281 3.90 24.45 1.25
CA GLY A 281 5.19 23.80 1.00
C GLY A 281 5.49 22.71 2.02
N ASN A 282 6.60 22.86 2.74
CA ASN A 282 7.04 21.92 3.77
C ASN A 282 6.59 22.30 5.19
N GLN A 283 5.78 23.35 5.36
CA GLN A 283 5.18 23.69 6.64
C GLN A 283 4.04 22.73 7.02
N SER A 284 3.54 22.87 8.24
CA SER A 284 2.36 22.18 8.73
C SER A 284 1.46 23.13 9.51
N ASP A 285 0.15 23.04 9.26
CA ASP A 285 -0.88 23.83 9.97
C ASP A 285 -1.18 23.27 11.37
N ASN A 286 -0.68 22.07 11.69
CA ASN A 286 -0.94 21.39 12.96
C ASN A 286 0.23 21.46 13.94
N ALA A 287 1.45 21.62 13.43
CA ALA A 287 2.65 21.55 14.24
C ALA A 287 3.77 22.42 13.68
N SER A 288 4.42 23.17 14.58
CA SER A 288 5.61 23.93 14.26
C SER A 288 6.66 23.78 15.38
N PRO A 289 7.95 23.66 15.03
CA PRO A 289 8.50 23.66 13.67
C PRO A 289 8.44 22.32 12.95
N ARG A 290 8.24 22.37 11.63
CA ARG A 290 8.26 21.21 10.72
C ARG A 290 8.62 21.71 9.34
N GLY A 291 9.66 21.16 8.72
CA GLY A 291 10.12 21.64 7.43
C GLY A 291 11.36 20.94 6.89
N THR A 292 11.81 21.42 5.72
CA THR A 292 13.12 21.06 5.14
C THR A 292 13.96 22.31 4.98
N TYR A 293 15.21 22.27 5.42
CA TYR A 293 16.10 23.43 5.43
C TYR A 293 17.42 23.07 4.75
N GLN A 294 17.93 23.99 3.94
CA GLN A 294 19.20 23.81 3.26
C GLN A 294 20.35 24.12 4.21
N THR A 295 21.36 23.26 4.21
CA THR A 295 22.61 23.45 4.95
C THR A 295 23.59 24.31 4.15
N ARG A 296 24.63 24.83 4.80
CA ARG A 296 25.66 25.68 4.18
C ARG A 296 26.34 25.04 2.97
N ASP A 297 26.50 23.71 2.99
CA ASP A 297 27.10 22.91 1.93
C ASP A 297 26.10 22.49 0.83
N GLY A 298 24.90 23.09 0.81
CA GLY A 298 23.92 22.92 -0.26
C GLY A 298 23.05 21.65 -0.15
N LYS A 299 23.27 20.82 0.88
CA LYS A 299 22.46 19.65 1.20
C LYS A 299 21.22 20.04 2.02
N TRP A 300 20.38 19.08 2.37
CA TRP A 300 19.09 19.34 3.02
C TRP A 300 18.87 18.45 4.23
N VAL A 301 18.26 19.03 5.27
CA VAL A 301 17.74 18.31 6.43
C VAL A 301 16.24 18.51 6.54
N ALA A 302 15.51 17.46 6.88
CA ALA A 302 14.13 17.51 7.30
C ALA A 302 14.07 17.44 8.84
N LEU A 303 13.18 18.21 9.45
CA LEU A 303 12.96 18.17 10.90
C LEU A 303 11.48 18.32 11.24
N SER A 304 11.11 17.81 12.42
CA SER A 304 9.78 17.98 12.99
C SER A 304 9.87 18.02 14.50
N ALA A 305 9.43 19.09 15.14
CA ALA A 305 9.43 19.25 16.59
C ALA A 305 8.04 19.65 17.09
N SER A 306 7.11 18.71 16.98
CA SER A 306 5.67 18.93 17.24
C SER A 306 5.28 18.95 18.72
N THR A 307 6.18 18.57 19.63
CA THR A 307 5.95 18.60 21.09
C THR A 307 6.71 19.75 21.74
N PRO A 308 6.27 20.27 22.91
CA PRO A 308 7.02 21.28 23.64
C PRO A 308 8.47 20.86 23.92
N ALA A 309 8.69 19.62 24.36
CA ALA A 309 10.02 19.10 24.66
C ALA A 309 10.92 19.06 23.41
N SER A 310 10.41 18.53 22.28
CA SER A 310 11.18 18.51 21.03
C SER A 310 11.47 19.91 20.49
N ALA A 311 10.55 20.86 20.66
CA ALA A 311 10.73 22.23 20.20
C ALA A 311 11.79 22.97 21.03
N THR A 312 11.77 22.78 22.36
CA THR A 312 12.82 23.28 23.25
C THR A 312 14.19 22.72 22.87
N ALA A 313 14.29 21.39 22.75
CA ALA A 313 15.55 20.73 22.37
C ALA A 313 16.08 21.24 21.02
N LEU A 314 15.19 21.50 20.06
CA LEU A 314 15.58 22.05 18.76
C LEU A 314 16.10 23.47 18.83
N PHE A 315 15.37 24.37 19.49
CA PHE A 315 15.82 25.75 19.59
C PHE A 315 17.12 25.84 20.39
N GLU A 316 17.25 25.10 21.49
CA GLU A 316 18.50 25.05 22.26
C GLU A 316 19.66 24.48 21.44
N GLY A 317 19.46 23.34 20.77
CA GLY A 317 20.49 22.71 19.94
C GLY A 317 20.94 23.54 18.73
N LEU A 318 20.09 24.46 18.27
CA LEU A 318 20.40 25.38 17.17
C LEU A 318 20.90 26.76 17.64
N ASP A 319 21.17 26.94 18.93
CA ASP A 319 21.56 28.22 19.55
C ASP A 319 20.48 29.32 19.39
N LEU A 320 19.21 28.91 19.36
CA LEU A 320 18.01 29.73 19.26
C LEU A 320 17.17 29.71 20.56
N GLY A 321 17.73 29.23 21.67
CA GLY A 321 17.00 29.06 22.94
C GLY A 321 16.38 30.36 23.47
N ASN A 322 16.91 31.53 23.10
CA ASN A 322 16.31 32.82 23.41
C ASN A 322 14.90 33.01 22.84
N LEU A 323 14.56 32.34 21.73
CA LEU A 323 13.22 32.40 21.14
C LEU A 323 12.16 31.78 22.05
N LEU A 324 12.51 30.81 22.91
CA LEU A 324 11.57 30.17 23.82
C LEU A 324 10.94 31.12 24.84
N SER A 325 11.62 32.25 25.13
CA SER A 325 11.09 33.29 26.02
C SER A 325 10.18 34.29 25.31
N ASP A 326 10.14 34.29 23.98
CA ASP A 326 9.26 35.15 23.20
C ASP A 326 7.86 34.49 23.10
N PRO A 327 6.78 35.20 23.49
CA PRO A 327 5.41 34.66 23.46
C PRO A 327 4.97 34.10 22.11
N ARG A 328 5.56 34.57 21.01
CA ARG A 328 5.27 34.08 19.64
C ARG A 328 5.77 32.66 19.40
N PHE A 329 6.70 32.15 20.21
CA PHE A 329 7.33 30.83 20.03
C PHE A 329 7.08 29.86 21.20
N ALA A 330 6.49 30.35 22.30
CA ALA A 330 6.37 29.62 23.56
C ALA A 330 5.50 28.36 23.47
N THR A 331 4.45 28.37 22.65
CA THR A 331 3.53 27.24 22.46
C THR A 331 3.49 26.78 21.01
N ASN A 332 3.00 25.57 20.76
CA ASN A 332 2.81 25.08 19.39
C ASN A 332 1.90 26.01 18.58
N ASP A 333 0.75 26.38 19.14
CA ASP A 333 -0.23 27.24 18.45
C ASP A 333 0.36 28.62 18.15
N ALA A 334 1.16 29.17 19.07
CA ALA A 334 1.86 30.43 18.84
C ALA A 334 2.87 30.29 17.68
N ARG A 335 3.64 29.19 17.64
CA ARG A 335 4.59 28.93 16.54
C ARG A 335 3.90 28.71 15.20
N VAL A 336 2.80 27.96 15.18
CA VAL A 336 1.98 27.76 13.96
C VAL A 336 1.44 29.10 13.46
N ALA A 337 0.93 29.96 14.35
CA ALA A 337 0.46 31.29 13.97
C ALA A 337 1.57 32.23 13.46
N HIS A 338 2.85 31.91 13.72
CA HIS A 338 4.02 32.68 13.32
C HIS A 338 5.03 31.83 12.55
N ASN A 339 4.54 30.85 11.76
CA ASN A 339 5.39 29.80 11.18
C ASN A 339 6.50 30.37 10.29
N ASP A 340 6.23 31.44 9.55
CA ASP A 340 7.22 32.11 8.71
C ASP A 340 8.40 32.67 9.51
N LEU A 341 8.15 33.17 10.72
CA LEU A 341 9.22 33.66 11.61
C LEU A 341 10.04 32.49 12.18
N VAL A 342 9.37 31.39 12.51
CA VAL A 342 10.03 30.15 12.96
C VAL A 342 10.93 29.61 11.85
N ASP A 343 10.39 29.50 10.64
CA ASP A 343 11.11 29.00 9.47
C ASP A 343 12.28 29.89 9.09
N ALA A 344 12.14 31.21 9.13
CA ALA A 344 13.24 32.12 8.87
C ALA A 344 14.39 31.95 9.88
N ALA A 345 14.07 31.79 11.17
CA ALA A 345 15.06 31.56 12.22
C ALA A 345 15.78 30.22 12.02
N LEU A 346 15.03 29.15 11.74
CA LEU A 346 15.58 27.82 11.48
C LEU A 346 16.42 27.78 10.20
N ALA A 347 15.95 28.40 9.12
CA ALA A 347 16.69 28.51 7.86
C ALA A 347 18.03 29.23 8.06
N GLY A 348 18.05 30.33 8.82
CA GLY A 348 19.30 31.04 9.14
C GLY A 348 20.26 30.20 9.99
N ALA A 349 19.76 29.56 11.04
CA ALA A 349 20.56 28.72 11.92
C ALA A 349 21.12 27.49 11.19
N ILE A 350 20.29 26.76 10.45
CA ILE A 350 20.68 25.55 9.73
C ILE A 350 21.56 25.88 8.52
N GLY A 351 21.25 26.96 7.79
CA GLY A 351 22.05 27.42 6.65
C GLY A 351 23.47 27.87 7.01
N SER A 352 23.75 28.11 8.29
CA SER A 352 25.11 28.39 8.78
C SER A 352 25.94 27.14 9.06
N ARG A 353 25.30 25.96 9.13
CA ARG A 353 25.88 24.65 9.47
C ARG A 353 25.93 23.73 8.25
N THR A 354 26.90 22.83 8.20
CA THR A 354 27.00 21.74 7.22
C THR A 354 26.07 20.59 7.60
N LEU A 355 25.77 19.68 6.66
CA LEU A 355 25.01 18.48 6.98
C LEU A 355 25.68 17.64 8.08
N ASP A 356 27.00 17.48 8.05
CA ASP A 356 27.72 16.68 9.05
C ASP A 356 27.63 17.31 10.46
N GLU A 357 27.62 18.64 10.56
CA GLU A 357 27.37 19.33 11.83
C GLU A 357 25.93 19.08 12.32
N MET A 358 24.96 19.10 11.40
CA MET A 358 23.57 18.79 11.73
C MET A 358 23.38 17.33 12.19
N LEU A 359 24.00 16.37 11.51
CA LEU A 359 23.91 14.95 11.89
C LEU A 359 24.51 14.69 13.28
N ARG A 360 25.66 15.29 13.60
CA ARG A 360 26.23 15.22 14.96
C ARG A 360 25.34 15.85 16.03
N LEU A 361 24.61 16.91 15.68
CA LEU A 361 23.60 17.48 16.57
C LEU A 361 22.47 16.47 16.80
N PHE A 362 21.99 15.79 15.77
CA PHE A 362 20.92 14.77 15.90
C PHE A 362 21.33 13.58 16.76
N GLU A 363 22.61 13.19 16.75
CA GLU A 363 23.12 12.11 17.60
C GLU A 363 23.22 12.49 19.08
N THR A 364 23.37 13.78 19.38
CA THR A 364 23.65 14.29 20.74
C THR A 364 22.45 14.95 21.40
N THR A 365 21.34 15.07 20.67
CA THR A 365 20.09 15.70 21.13
C THR A 365 18.89 14.83 20.77
N ASP A 366 17.78 14.95 21.48
CA ASP A 366 16.51 14.26 21.14
C ASP A 366 15.80 14.92 19.94
N LEU A 367 16.57 15.36 18.95
CA LEU A 367 16.06 16.01 17.77
C LEU A 367 15.45 15.00 16.80
N THR A 368 14.18 15.20 16.48
CA THR A 368 13.52 14.45 15.40
C THR A 368 13.84 15.12 14.07
N ALA A 369 14.97 14.71 13.49
CA ALA A 369 15.45 15.23 12.22
C ALA A 369 16.24 14.17 11.44
N ALA A 370 16.33 14.35 10.13
CA ALA A 370 16.99 13.42 9.21
C ALA A 370 17.54 14.15 7.98
N PRO A 371 18.60 13.63 7.34
CA PRO A 371 19.00 14.10 6.02
C PRO A 371 17.89 13.83 4.98
N VAL A 372 17.75 14.71 3.99
CA VAL A 372 16.92 14.43 2.80
C VAL A 372 17.76 13.63 1.81
N TYR A 373 17.39 12.38 1.60
CA TYR A 373 18.12 11.47 0.72
C TYR A 373 17.60 11.44 -0.71
N ASP A 374 18.53 11.24 -1.64
CA ASP A 374 18.24 10.68 -2.96
C ASP A 374 18.50 9.15 -3.01
N ILE A 375 18.37 8.53 -4.19
CA ILE A 375 18.60 7.09 -4.34
C ILE A 375 20.08 6.68 -4.17
N ALA A 376 21.03 7.57 -4.47
CA ALA A 376 22.46 7.31 -4.28
C ALA A 376 22.85 7.31 -2.79
N ASP A 377 22.15 8.10 -1.98
CA ASP A 377 22.26 8.05 -0.52
C ASP A 377 21.59 6.79 0.05
N ILE A 378 20.33 6.53 -0.33
CA ILE A 378 19.53 5.38 0.16
C ILE A 378 20.28 4.05 -0.05
N THR A 379 20.91 3.87 -1.21
CA THR A 379 21.62 2.62 -1.54
C THR A 379 22.88 2.37 -0.70
N LYS A 380 23.37 3.37 0.03
CA LYS A 380 24.56 3.29 0.88
C LYS A 380 24.23 3.42 2.37
N ASP A 381 22.99 3.75 2.70
CA ASP A 381 22.59 4.03 4.07
C ASP A 381 22.68 2.77 4.97
N PRO A 382 23.36 2.85 6.14
CA PRO A 382 23.53 1.71 7.04
C PRO A 382 22.21 1.10 7.55
N HIS A 383 21.15 1.91 7.74
CA HIS A 383 19.84 1.41 8.14
C HIS A 383 19.18 0.65 6.98
N VAL A 384 19.22 1.19 5.77
CA VAL A 384 18.67 0.53 4.57
C VAL A 384 19.37 -0.82 4.31
N LEU A 385 20.70 -0.82 4.34
CA LEU A 385 21.53 -2.02 4.14
C LEU A 385 21.36 -3.01 5.29
N GLY A 386 21.52 -2.57 6.53
CA GLY A 386 21.45 -3.42 7.72
C GLY A 386 20.06 -4.01 7.96
N ARG A 387 19.00 -3.28 7.58
CA ARG A 387 17.63 -3.81 7.60
C ARG A 387 17.34 -4.68 6.38
N GLY A 388 18.11 -4.62 5.30
CA GLY A 388 17.83 -5.35 4.05
C GLY A 388 16.57 -4.83 3.37
N ILE A 389 16.40 -3.51 3.31
CA ILE A 389 15.27 -2.87 2.62
C ILE A 389 15.41 -3.04 1.10
N LEU A 390 16.65 -2.96 0.59
CA LEU A 390 16.96 -3.22 -0.80
C LEU A 390 17.59 -4.60 -0.94
N VAL A 391 17.18 -5.33 -1.97
CA VAL A 391 17.69 -6.66 -2.31
C VAL A 391 18.04 -6.74 -3.78
N ASP A 392 19.02 -7.58 -4.08
CA ASP A 392 19.47 -7.89 -5.42
C ASP A 392 18.85 -9.19 -5.89
N VAL A 393 18.12 -9.12 -7.00
CA VAL A 393 17.39 -10.25 -7.55
C VAL A 393 18.04 -10.64 -8.88
N PRO A 394 18.47 -11.90 -9.06
CA PRO A 394 18.99 -12.36 -10.34
C PRO A 394 17.97 -12.13 -11.46
N ASP A 395 18.44 -11.66 -12.61
CA ASP A 395 17.61 -11.43 -13.79
C ASP A 395 18.36 -11.89 -15.05
N PRO A 396 17.73 -12.69 -15.94
CA PRO A 396 18.38 -13.17 -17.16
C PRO A 396 18.83 -12.08 -18.14
N ASP A 397 18.13 -10.93 -18.18
CA ASP A 397 18.38 -9.88 -19.16
C ASP A 397 19.35 -8.82 -18.61
N LEU A 398 19.27 -8.54 -17.31
CA LEU A 398 20.00 -7.47 -16.64
C LEU A 398 21.12 -7.98 -15.70
N GLY A 399 21.27 -9.30 -15.56
CA GLY A 399 22.14 -9.97 -14.60
C GLY A 399 21.59 -9.91 -13.18
N THR A 400 21.30 -8.70 -12.69
CA THR A 400 20.69 -8.46 -11.38
C THR A 400 19.87 -7.18 -11.40
N VAL A 401 18.70 -7.22 -10.77
CA VAL A 401 17.83 -6.06 -10.56
C VAL A 401 17.74 -5.77 -9.07
N ARG A 402 18.19 -4.58 -8.68
CA ARG A 402 18.02 -4.10 -7.31
C ARG A 402 16.61 -3.56 -7.12
N MET A 403 15.93 -4.00 -6.07
CA MET A 403 14.57 -3.58 -5.75
C MET A 403 14.28 -3.61 -4.25
N THR A 404 13.14 -3.10 -3.84
CA THR A 404 12.68 -3.19 -2.45
C THR A 404 12.35 -4.63 -2.09
N ALA A 405 12.81 -5.09 -0.93
CA ALA A 405 12.35 -6.34 -0.33
C ALA A 405 10.83 -6.28 -0.08
N PRO A 406 10.15 -7.43 -0.08
CA PRO A 406 8.76 -7.52 0.31
C PRO A 406 8.45 -6.85 1.67
N THR A 407 7.29 -6.20 1.75
CA THR A 407 6.84 -5.46 2.93
C THR A 407 5.31 -5.59 3.07
N PRO A 408 4.77 -5.64 4.30
CA PRO A 408 5.46 -5.67 5.59
C PRO A 408 6.09 -7.03 5.91
N ARG A 409 7.00 -7.06 6.90
CA ARG A 409 7.62 -8.31 7.37
C ARG A 409 6.70 -9.04 8.34
N LEU A 410 6.41 -10.31 8.04
CA LEU A 410 5.71 -11.21 8.96
C LEU A 410 6.72 -12.05 9.72
N GLY A 411 6.48 -12.25 11.02
CA GLY A 411 7.41 -12.96 11.90
C GLY A 411 7.50 -14.46 11.61
N GLU A 412 6.36 -15.13 11.49
CA GLU A 412 6.30 -16.60 11.32
C GLU A 412 6.28 -17.04 9.84
N THR A 413 5.86 -16.15 8.95
CA THR A 413 5.68 -16.41 7.51
C THR A 413 6.34 -15.31 6.69
N PRO A 414 7.67 -15.12 6.82
CA PRO A 414 8.37 -14.07 6.10
C PRO A 414 8.09 -14.18 4.61
N ALA A 415 7.80 -13.03 3.99
CA ALA A 415 7.60 -12.95 2.56
C ALA A 415 8.87 -13.40 1.81
N THR A 416 8.68 -14.09 0.69
CA THR A 416 9.76 -14.57 -0.16
C THR A 416 9.72 -13.88 -1.50
N LEU A 417 10.91 -13.58 -2.04
CA LEU A 417 11.05 -13.02 -3.37
C LEU A 417 11.67 -14.08 -4.26
N SER A 418 10.87 -14.63 -5.17
CA SER A 418 11.24 -15.81 -5.94
C SER A 418 12.05 -15.49 -7.21
N TRP A 419 11.64 -14.47 -7.97
CA TRP A 419 12.31 -14.00 -9.19
C TRP A 419 11.84 -12.60 -9.59
N ALA A 420 12.64 -11.88 -10.39
CA ALA A 420 12.23 -10.61 -11.01
C ALA A 420 11.21 -10.83 -12.15
N GLY A 421 10.54 -9.78 -12.62
CA GLY A 421 9.53 -9.87 -13.68
C GLY A 421 9.97 -10.70 -14.89
N PRO A 422 9.23 -11.77 -15.25
CA PRO A 422 9.67 -12.72 -16.28
C PRO A 422 9.49 -12.17 -17.70
N ALA A 423 10.12 -12.83 -18.67
CA ALA A 423 9.85 -12.57 -20.09
C ALA A 423 8.37 -12.79 -20.43
N LEU A 424 7.90 -12.10 -21.47
CA LEU A 424 6.51 -12.21 -21.94
C LEU A 424 6.18 -13.64 -22.35
N GLY A 425 5.13 -14.21 -21.75
CA GLY A 425 4.68 -15.57 -22.07
C GLY A 425 5.61 -16.68 -21.59
N ALA A 426 6.57 -16.37 -20.70
CA ALA A 426 7.57 -17.33 -20.23
C ALA A 426 6.98 -18.62 -19.61
N HIS A 427 5.72 -18.56 -19.16
CA HIS A 427 5.05 -19.68 -18.50
C HIS A 427 3.83 -20.18 -19.28
N ASN A 428 3.69 -19.83 -20.57
CA ASN A 428 2.59 -20.31 -21.42
C ASN A 428 2.47 -21.83 -21.37
N ARG A 429 3.58 -22.52 -21.63
CA ARG A 429 3.62 -23.99 -21.66
C ARG A 429 3.17 -24.60 -20.34
N ASP A 430 3.71 -24.13 -19.22
CA ASP A 430 3.44 -24.70 -17.90
C ASP A 430 1.98 -24.45 -17.47
N VAL A 431 1.50 -23.22 -17.64
CA VAL A 431 0.16 -22.83 -17.22
C VAL A 431 -0.90 -23.47 -18.12
N TYR A 432 -0.78 -23.38 -19.44
CA TYR A 432 -1.76 -23.95 -20.35
C TYR A 432 -1.68 -25.48 -20.42
N GLY A 433 -0.48 -26.06 -20.26
CA GLY A 433 -0.31 -27.50 -20.10
C GLY A 433 -1.02 -28.04 -18.86
N SER A 434 -1.03 -27.29 -17.75
CA SER A 434 -1.82 -27.66 -16.56
C SER A 434 -3.34 -27.64 -16.78
N LEU A 435 -3.82 -26.96 -17.83
CA LEU A 435 -5.21 -27.02 -18.27
C LEU A 435 -5.47 -28.22 -19.21
N GLY A 436 -4.45 -28.99 -19.57
CA GLY A 436 -4.54 -30.12 -20.49
C GLY A 436 -4.40 -29.75 -21.96
N LEU A 437 -3.86 -28.58 -22.29
CA LEU A 437 -3.53 -28.23 -23.68
C LEU A 437 -2.24 -28.93 -24.10
N ASP A 438 -2.27 -29.60 -25.25
CA ASP A 438 -1.07 -30.20 -25.84
C ASP A 438 -0.25 -29.19 -26.68
N GLU A 439 0.95 -29.59 -27.09
CA GLU A 439 1.84 -28.75 -27.90
C GLU A 439 1.22 -28.33 -29.24
N ALA A 440 0.37 -29.17 -29.84
CA ALA A 440 -0.28 -28.85 -31.10
C ALA A 440 -1.33 -27.75 -30.92
N GLU A 441 -2.11 -27.81 -29.83
CA GLU A 441 -3.06 -26.76 -29.44
C GLU A 441 -2.34 -25.45 -29.10
N LEU A 442 -1.23 -25.50 -28.35
CA LEU A 442 -0.43 -24.32 -28.02
C LEU A 442 0.14 -23.66 -29.27
N HIS A 443 0.70 -24.44 -30.20
CA HIS A 443 1.18 -23.93 -31.48
C HIS A 443 0.06 -23.29 -32.31
N ALA A 444 -1.13 -23.91 -32.34
CA ALA A 444 -2.28 -23.35 -33.04
C ALA A 444 -2.73 -22.02 -32.42
N LEU A 445 -2.83 -21.94 -31.08
CA LEU A 445 -3.19 -20.71 -30.37
C LEU A 445 -2.15 -19.60 -30.58
N THR A 446 -0.87 -19.93 -30.59
CA THR A 446 0.24 -18.99 -30.85
C THR A 446 0.15 -18.43 -32.26
N ARG A 447 0.04 -19.32 -33.27
CA ARG A 447 -0.09 -18.93 -34.68
C ARG A 447 -1.30 -18.02 -34.91
N ASP A 448 -2.41 -18.31 -34.23
CA ASP A 448 -3.65 -17.56 -34.38
C ASP A 448 -3.65 -16.24 -33.54
N GLY A 449 -2.56 -15.94 -32.82
CA GLY A 449 -2.40 -14.73 -32.00
C GLY A 449 -3.33 -14.69 -30.78
N ILE A 450 -3.67 -15.87 -30.25
CA ILE A 450 -4.49 -16.04 -29.04
C ILE A 450 -3.61 -16.08 -27.79
N ILE A 451 -2.51 -16.84 -27.85
CA ILE A 451 -1.43 -16.82 -26.85
C ILE A 451 -0.17 -16.24 -27.51
#